data_AF-A0A2W7RHX0-F1
#
_entry.id   AF-A0A2W7RHX0-F1
#
_cell.length_a   1.000
_cell.length_b   1.000
_cell.length_c   1.000
_cell.angle_alpha   90.00
_cell.angle_beta   90.00
_cell.angle_gamma   90.00
#
_symmetry.space_group_name_H-M   'P 1'
#
loop_
_entity.id
_entity.type
_entity.pdbx_description
1 polymer ?
#
loop_
_entity_poly.entity_id
_entity_poly.type
_entity_poly.pdbx_seq_one_letter_code
_entity_poly.pdbx_strand_id
1 'polypeptide(L)'
;MKKTLLIACFGLFSLTAFSQTTITFHQSNLPFIGVNYQFGERFIPEFRVGTDNYFEDLSVELVANYIFKKTDRFEFYGGAGPRIGNFAGIAIPVGLNIYPFEQKDFGFQIEGAPIIGFDDDSIFRGSFGLRYRFNKN
;
A
#
# COMPACT_ATOMS: atom_id res chain seq x y z
N MET A 1 16.80 29.68 -0.54
CA MET A 1 17.92 28.71 -0.52
C MET A 1 17.48 27.32 -0.06
N LYS A 2 16.96 27.13 1.16
CA LYS A 2 16.50 25.80 1.62
C LYS A 2 15.44 25.15 0.73
N LYS A 3 14.43 25.92 0.29
CA LYS A 3 13.35 25.44 -0.60
C LYS A 3 13.85 25.04 -1.99
N THR A 4 14.73 25.84 -2.57
CA THR A 4 15.33 25.61 -3.89
C THR A 4 16.25 24.39 -3.90
N LEU A 5 17.02 24.20 -2.82
CA LEU A 5 17.83 23.00 -2.62
C LEU A 5 16.95 21.75 -2.50
N LEU A 6 15.84 21.83 -1.78
CA LEU A 6 14.89 20.73 -1.63
C LEU A 6 14.28 20.31 -2.97
N ILE A 7 13.83 21.30 -3.76
CA ILE A 7 13.27 21.06 -5.10
C ILE A 7 14.32 20.48 -6.06
N ALA A 8 15.56 20.97 -6.01
CA ALA A 8 16.66 20.43 -6.80
C ALA A 8 17.01 18.99 -6.39
N CYS A 9 17.04 18.68 -5.09
CA CYS A 9 17.20 17.32 -4.59
C CYS A 9 16.06 16.41 -5.10
N PHE A 10 14.80 16.83 -4.97
CA PHE A 10 13.64 16.08 -5.49
C PHE A 10 13.71 15.86 -7.01
N GLY A 11 14.16 16.86 -7.78
CA GLY A 11 14.32 16.75 -9.23
C GLY A 11 15.48 15.83 -9.65
N LEU A 12 16.53 15.68 -8.84
CA LEU A 12 17.62 14.74 -9.12
C LEU A 12 17.22 13.28 -8.82
N PHE A 13 16.34 13.06 -7.83
CA PHE A 13 15.79 11.72 -7.55
C PHE A 13 14.75 11.25 -8.58
N SER A 14 14.13 12.14 -9.35
CA SER A 14 13.13 11.75 -10.36
C SER A 14 13.75 11.10 -11.61
N LEU A 15 15.04 11.38 -11.88
CA LEU A 15 15.74 10.85 -13.07
C LEU A 15 16.21 9.40 -12.94
N THR A 16 16.33 8.88 -11.71
CA THR A 16 16.71 7.48 -11.43
C THR A 16 15.52 6.61 -11.01
N ALA A 17 14.31 7.18 -10.96
CA ALA A 17 13.10 6.48 -10.60
C ALA A 17 12.62 5.58 -11.77
N PHE A 18 13.26 4.43 -11.94
CA PHE A 18 12.73 3.30 -12.71
C PHE A 18 11.55 2.70 -11.91
N SER A 19 10.45 3.43 -11.87
CA SER A 19 9.38 3.17 -10.91
C SER A 19 8.49 2.02 -11.33
N GLN A 20 8.53 0.93 -10.56
CA GLN A 20 7.44 -0.05 -10.50
C GLN A 20 6.32 0.49 -9.60
N THR A 21 5.78 1.66 -9.97
CA THR A 21 4.60 2.20 -9.28
C THR A 21 3.51 1.15 -9.36
N THR A 22 2.83 0.92 -8.25
CA THR A 22 1.69 0.01 -8.23
C THR A 22 0.50 0.70 -7.60
N ILE A 23 -0.66 0.55 -8.24
CA ILE A 23 -1.94 0.97 -7.69
C ILE A 23 -2.68 -0.27 -7.20
N THR A 24 -3.28 -0.16 -6.03
CA THR A 24 -4.08 -1.20 -5.40
C THR A 24 -5.49 -0.68 -5.12
N PHE A 25 -6.46 -1.57 -5.20
CA PHE A 25 -7.82 -1.33 -4.76
C PHE A 25 -8.23 -2.46 -3.84
N HIS A 26 -8.71 -2.14 -2.64
CA HIS A 26 -9.16 -3.10 -1.64
C HIS A 26 -10.64 -2.88 -1.35
N GLN A 27 -11.45 -3.89 -1.65
CA GLN A 27 -12.85 -3.97 -1.24
C GLN A 27 -12.93 -4.58 0.17
N SER A 28 -13.61 -3.89 1.08
CA SER A 28 -13.94 -4.36 2.43
C SER A 28 -15.07 -3.50 3.01
N ASN A 29 -15.34 -3.64 4.31
CA ASN A 29 -16.17 -2.70 5.08
C ASN A 29 -15.51 -1.32 5.28
N LEU A 30 -14.21 -1.20 5.01
CA LEU A 30 -13.45 0.05 5.01
C LEU A 30 -12.58 0.10 3.75
N PRO A 31 -13.19 0.28 2.56
CA PRO A 31 -12.50 0.17 1.29
C PRO A 31 -11.44 1.26 1.14
N PHE A 32 -10.39 0.95 0.38
CA PHE A 32 -9.29 1.88 0.16
C PHE A 32 -8.59 1.64 -1.18
N ILE A 33 -7.97 2.71 -1.68
CA ILE A 33 -7.00 2.66 -2.76
C ILE A 33 -5.60 2.85 -2.19
N GLY A 34 -4.62 2.17 -2.75
CA GLY A 34 -3.22 2.30 -2.37
C GLY A 34 -2.36 2.67 -3.57
N VAL A 35 -1.30 3.43 -3.30
CA VAL A 35 -0.22 3.71 -4.24
C VAL A 35 1.08 3.34 -3.54
N ASN A 36 1.83 2.43 -4.15
CA ASN A 36 3.11 1.98 -3.61
C ASN A 36 4.21 1.98 -4.66
N TYR A 37 5.43 1.93 -4.15
CA TYR A 37 6.64 1.76 -4.92
C TYR A 37 7.38 0.55 -4.36
N GLN A 38 7.81 -0.38 -5.23
CA GLN A 38 8.65 -1.50 -4.79
C GLN A 38 10.13 -1.12 -4.82
N PHE A 39 10.74 -0.95 -3.64
CA PHE A 39 12.18 -0.76 -3.49
C PHE A 39 12.90 -2.12 -3.44
N GLY A 40 13.73 -2.36 -4.46
CA GLY A 40 14.42 -3.63 -4.62
C GLY A 40 13.44 -4.79 -4.77
N GLU A 41 13.74 -5.93 -4.14
CA GLU A 41 12.90 -7.13 -4.32
C GLU A 41 11.82 -7.31 -3.26
N ARG A 42 11.90 -6.60 -2.11
CA ARG A 42 11.11 -6.95 -0.94
C ARG A 42 10.41 -5.80 -0.22
N PHE A 43 10.91 -4.56 -0.31
CA PHE A 43 10.35 -3.47 0.48
C PHE A 43 9.31 -2.68 -0.33
N ILE A 44 8.11 -2.49 0.23
CA ILE A 44 6.97 -1.86 -0.43
C ILE A 44 6.29 -0.87 0.55
N PRO A 45 6.77 0.38 0.63
CA PRO A 45 6.01 1.45 1.25
C PRO A 45 4.78 1.77 0.40
N GLU A 46 3.64 1.90 1.06
CA GLU A 46 2.34 2.14 0.45
C GLU A 46 1.62 3.27 1.18
N PHE A 47 1.16 4.24 0.39
CA PHE A 47 0.25 5.26 0.84
C PHE A 47 -1.17 4.83 0.47
N ARG A 48 -2.10 4.87 1.42
CA ARG A 48 -3.47 4.42 1.24
C ARG A 48 -4.43 5.54 1.58
N VAL A 49 -5.49 5.65 0.78
CA VAL A 49 -6.63 6.53 1.04
C VAL A 49 -7.87 5.66 1.06
N GLY A 50 -8.53 5.61 2.21
CA GLY A 50 -9.76 4.87 2.42
C GLY A 50 -10.90 5.80 2.79
N THR A 51 -12.12 5.34 2.57
CA THR A 51 -13.33 6.04 2.99
C THR A 51 -14.43 5.01 3.17
N ASP A 52 -15.37 5.27 4.06
CA ASP A 52 -16.68 4.60 3.99
C ASP A 52 -17.57 5.39 3.01
N ASN A 53 -18.89 5.19 3.07
CA ASN A 53 -19.89 5.83 2.21
C ASN A 53 -19.85 7.37 2.20
N TYR A 54 -19.20 8.01 3.18
CA TYR A 54 -19.17 9.47 3.35
C TYR A 54 -17.74 10.03 3.33
N PHE A 55 -17.56 11.23 2.75
CA PHE A 55 -16.27 11.92 2.73
C PHE A 55 -15.73 12.30 4.13
N GLU A 56 -16.62 12.40 5.12
CA GLU A 56 -16.25 12.65 6.52
C GLU A 56 -15.50 11.45 7.13
N ASP A 57 -15.68 10.24 6.56
CA ASP A 57 -14.99 9.01 6.96
C ASP A 57 -13.67 8.78 6.22
N LEU A 58 -13.15 9.81 5.53
CA LEU A 58 -11.87 9.71 4.85
C LEU A 58 -10.77 9.36 5.87
N SER A 59 -9.97 8.36 5.50
CA SER A 59 -8.83 7.89 6.27
C SER A 59 -7.61 7.80 5.37
N VAL A 60 -6.46 8.00 5.98
CA VAL A 60 -5.17 7.94 5.31
C VAL A 60 -4.27 7.00 6.09
N GLU A 61 -3.56 6.13 5.37
CA GLU A 61 -2.60 5.20 5.96
C GLU A 61 -1.26 5.29 5.24
N LEU A 62 -0.17 5.17 5.98
CA LEU A 62 1.16 5.04 5.41
C LEU A 62 1.79 3.77 5.97
N VAL A 63 1.89 2.72 5.16
CA VAL A 63 2.33 1.40 5.60
C VAL A 63 3.66 1.05 4.97
N ALA A 64 4.60 0.57 5.77
CA ALA A 64 5.81 -0.06 5.28
C ALA A 64 5.60 -1.58 5.21
N ASN A 65 5.54 -2.15 4.01
CA ASN A 65 5.39 -3.59 3.80
C ASN A 65 6.72 -4.26 3.43
N TYR A 66 6.86 -5.52 3.80
CA TYR A 66 7.97 -6.39 3.45
C TYR A 66 7.46 -7.71 2.88
N ILE A 67 7.99 -8.11 1.71
CA ILE A 67 7.70 -9.40 1.10
C ILE A 67 8.56 -10.48 1.79
N PHE A 68 7.92 -11.34 2.58
CA PHE A 68 8.56 -12.46 3.25
C PHE A 68 8.85 -13.62 2.29
N LYS A 69 7.96 -13.87 1.33
CA LYS A 69 8.11 -14.95 0.35
C LYS A 69 7.66 -14.46 -1.02
N LYS A 70 8.52 -14.63 -2.01
CA LYS A 70 8.26 -14.29 -3.41
C LYS A 70 8.39 -15.55 -4.26
N THR A 71 7.38 -15.81 -5.07
CA THR A 71 7.34 -16.93 -6.02
C THR A 71 7.01 -16.42 -7.42
N ASP A 72 6.88 -17.33 -8.37
CA ASP A 72 6.39 -17.03 -9.70
C ASP A 72 4.90 -16.60 -9.68
N ARG A 73 4.07 -17.17 -8.80
CA ARG A 73 2.61 -16.95 -8.79
C ARG A 73 2.10 -16.04 -7.68
N PHE A 74 2.84 -15.92 -6.57
CA PHE A 74 2.40 -15.10 -5.44
C PHE A 74 3.54 -14.46 -4.64
N GLU A 75 3.22 -13.37 -3.96
CA GLU A 75 4.06 -12.70 -2.98
C GLU A 75 3.31 -12.65 -1.65
N PHE A 76 3.89 -13.24 -0.60
CA PHE A 76 3.39 -13.13 0.77
C PHE A 76 4.12 -11.99 1.47
N TYR A 77 3.35 -11.03 1.99
CA TYR A 77 3.86 -9.83 2.62
C TYR A 77 3.21 -9.58 3.96
N GLY A 78 3.88 -8.75 4.76
CA GLY A 78 3.25 -8.07 5.86
C GLY A 78 3.95 -6.76 6.17
N GLY A 79 3.32 -5.93 6.96
CA GLY A 79 3.80 -4.58 7.22
C GLY A 79 3.20 -3.97 8.46
N ALA A 80 3.56 -2.72 8.70
CA ALA A 80 2.93 -1.91 9.72
C ALA A 80 2.99 -0.43 9.33
N GLY A 81 2.04 0.35 9.83
CA GLY A 81 2.04 1.78 9.59
C GLY A 81 0.93 2.55 10.31
N PRO A 82 1.11 3.86 10.51
CA PRO A 82 0.06 4.70 11.06
C PRO A 82 -1.13 4.84 10.12
N ARG A 83 -2.32 4.91 10.72
CA ARG A 83 -3.60 5.29 10.12
C ARG A 83 -4.17 6.49 10.85
N ILE A 84 -4.68 7.46 10.10
CA ILE A 84 -5.40 8.63 10.61
C ILE A 84 -6.78 8.73 9.97
N GLY A 85 -7.72 9.41 10.64
CA GLY A 85 -9.12 9.48 10.25
C GLY A 85 -9.97 8.49 11.06
N ASN A 86 -11.04 7.96 10.47
CA ASN A 86 -11.88 6.97 11.13
C ASN A 86 -11.08 5.69 11.46
N PHE A 87 -11.22 5.18 12.68
CA PHE A 87 -10.40 4.13 13.30
C PHE A 87 -8.89 4.43 13.27
N ALA A 88 -8.47 5.55 13.87
CA ALA A 88 -7.06 5.95 13.94
C ALA A 88 -6.24 4.97 14.81
N GLY A 89 -5.04 4.63 14.36
CA GLY A 89 -4.25 3.59 15.02
C GLY A 89 -3.04 3.12 14.22
N ILE A 90 -2.53 1.94 14.57
CA ILE A 90 -1.49 1.23 13.82
C ILE A 90 -2.12 0.10 13.02
N ALA A 91 -2.08 0.20 11.69
CA ALA A 91 -2.48 -0.87 10.78
C ALA A 91 -1.32 -1.86 10.59
N ILE A 92 -1.60 -3.16 10.73
CA ILE A 92 -0.61 -4.23 10.57
C ILE A 92 -1.08 -5.20 9.48
N PRO A 93 -0.96 -4.84 8.19
CA PRO A 93 -1.43 -5.71 7.12
C PRO A 93 -0.57 -6.96 6.97
N VAL A 94 -1.23 -8.08 6.69
CA VAL A 94 -0.63 -9.34 6.27
C VAL A 94 -1.44 -9.86 5.09
N GLY A 95 -0.79 -10.10 3.96
CA GLY A 95 -1.50 -10.38 2.73
C GLY A 95 -0.72 -11.17 1.68
N LEU A 96 -1.45 -11.48 0.61
CA LEU A 96 -0.96 -12.19 -0.57
C LEU A 96 -1.25 -11.33 -1.80
N ASN A 97 -0.23 -11.04 -2.59
CA ASN A 97 -0.39 -10.60 -3.98
C ASN A 97 -0.32 -11.84 -4.87
N ILE A 98 -1.31 -12.03 -5.73
CA ILE A 98 -1.44 -13.20 -6.61
C ILE A 98 -1.38 -12.71 -8.07
N TYR A 99 -0.48 -13.28 -8.85
CA TYR A 99 -0.24 -12.93 -10.24
C TYR A 99 -0.61 -14.12 -11.13
N PRO A 100 -1.84 -14.16 -11.68
CA PRO A 100 -2.32 -15.30 -12.46
C PRO A 100 -1.84 -15.30 -13.92
N PHE A 101 -1.32 -14.17 -14.40
CA PHE A 101 -0.87 -13.96 -15.77
C PHE A 101 0.65 -14.04 -15.88
N GLU A 102 1.16 -14.37 -17.08
CA GLU A 102 2.61 -14.40 -17.36
C GLU A 102 3.22 -13.00 -17.16
N GLN A 103 2.54 -11.96 -17.64
CA GLN A 103 2.88 -10.58 -17.36
C GLN A 103 2.36 -10.21 -15.97
N LYS A 104 3.28 -9.86 -15.06
CA LYS A 104 2.97 -9.55 -13.65
C LYS A 104 2.70 -8.06 -13.43
N ASP A 105 2.03 -7.44 -14.39
CA ASP A 105 1.48 -6.09 -14.26
C ASP A 105 0.16 -6.15 -13.50
N PHE A 106 -0.76 -7.03 -13.87
CA PHE A 106 -2.05 -7.19 -13.18
C PHE A 106 -2.07 -8.39 -12.22
N GLY A 107 -2.70 -8.19 -11.05
CA GLY A 107 -2.88 -9.24 -10.05
C GLY A 107 -4.07 -8.99 -9.12
N PHE A 108 -4.31 -9.99 -8.30
CA PHE A 108 -5.28 -9.96 -7.22
C PHE A 108 -4.56 -9.82 -5.88
N GLN A 109 -5.26 -9.35 -4.86
CA GLN A 109 -4.72 -9.28 -3.51
C GLN A 109 -5.75 -9.68 -2.48
N ILE A 110 -5.28 -10.30 -1.40
CA ILE A 110 -6.07 -10.64 -0.21
C ILE A 110 -5.25 -10.18 0.99
N GLU A 111 -5.85 -9.37 1.87
CA GLU A 111 -5.15 -8.78 3.02
C GLU A 111 -6.04 -8.85 4.26
N GLY A 112 -5.47 -9.33 5.37
CA GLY A 112 -6.01 -9.14 6.70
C GLY A 112 -5.15 -8.13 7.46
N ALA A 113 -5.79 -7.13 8.06
CA ALA A 113 -5.09 -6.05 8.75
C ALA A 113 -5.79 -5.74 10.08
N PRO A 114 -5.28 -6.21 11.24
CA PRO A 114 -5.63 -5.60 12.51
C PRO A 114 -5.19 -4.14 12.52
N ILE A 115 -6.08 -3.28 13.01
CA ILE A 115 -5.85 -1.86 13.26
C ILE A 115 -5.93 -1.70 14.77
N ILE A 116 -4.79 -1.51 15.40
CA ILE A 116 -4.69 -1.31 16.85
C ILE A 116 -5.00 0.17 17.11
N GLY A 117 -6.22 0.43 17.59
CA GLY A 117 -6.74 1.78 17.79
C GLY A 117 -5.98 2.52 18.89
N PHE A 118 -5.85 3.84 18.74
CA PHE A 118 -5.29 4.69 19.80
C PHE A 118 -6.30 5.01 20.92
N ASP A 119 -7.59 4.98 20.60
CA ASP A 119 -8.70 5.33 21.51
C ASP A 119 -9.58 4.10 21.82
N ASP A 120 -8.97 2.94 22.06
CA ASP A 120 -9.62 1.63 22.33
C ASP A 120 -10.50 1.05 21.18
N ASP A 121 -10.62 1.72 20.04
CA ASP A 121 -11.35 1.26 18.85
C ASP A 121 -10.52 0.34 17.94
N SER A 122 -10.08 -0.80 18.47
CA SER A 122 -9.36 -1.80 17.69
C SER A 122 -10.28 -2.64 16.81
N ILE A 123 -9.95 -2.76 15.53
CA ILE A 123 -10.73 -3.52 14.55
C ILE A 123 -9.85 -4.45 13.71
N PHE A 124 -10.46 -5.47 13.11
CA PHE A 124 -9.79 -6.31 12.12
C PHE A 124 -10.43 -6.09 10.75
N ARG A 125 -9.64 -5.62 9.78
CA ARG A 125 -10.09 -5.38 8.41
C ARG A 125 -9.59 -6.49 7.49
N GLY A 126 -10.51 -7.33 7.02
CA GLY A 126 -10.26 -8.26 5.92
C GLY A 126 -10.64 -7.62 4.58
N SER A 127 -9.79 -7.76 3.56
CA SER A 127 -10.04 -7.20 2.23
C SER A 127 -9.58 -8.13 1.12
N PHE A 128 -10.21 -7.99 -0.04
CA PHE A 128 -9.75 -8.56 -1.30
C PHE A 128 -9.73 -7.45 -2.35
N GLY A 129 -8.97 -7.63 -3.43
CA GLY A 129 -8.71 -6.51 -4.29
C GLY A 129 -8.00 -6.79 -5.60
N LEU A 130 -7.75 -5.71 -6.31
CA LEU A 130 -7.01 -5.66 -7.56
C LEU A 130 -5.70 -4.90 -7.35
N ARG A 131 -4.66 -5.30 -8.08
CA ARG A 131 -3.34 -4.69 -8.06
C ARG A 131 -2.84 -4.52 -9.49
N TYR A 132 -2.37 -3.33 -9.84
CA TYR A 132 -1.78 -3.04 -11.15
C TYR A 132 -0.43 -2.35 -11.02
N ARG A 133 0.64 -3.02 -11.45
CA ARG A 133 2.03 -2.58 -11.46
C ARG A 133 2.35 -2.00 -12.84
N PHE A 134 2.72 -0.73 -12.87
CA PHE A 134 3.24 -0.06 -14.05
C PHE A 134 4.68 -0.55 -14.27
N ASN A 135 4.83 -1.62 -15.04
CA ASN A 135 6.12 -2.09 -15.52
C ASN A 135 6.50 -1.33 -16.79
N LYS A 136 7.78 -1.04 -16.96
CA LYS A 136 8.29 -0.49 -18.22
C LYS A 136 8.22 -1.58 -19.30
N ASN A 137 7.58 -1.27 -20.43
CA ASN A 137 7.78 -2.00 -21.69
C ASN A 137 9.16 -1.65 -22.27
#